data_AF-A0A378I5R9-F1
#
_entry.id   AF-A0A378I5R9-F1
#
_cell.length_a   1.000
_cell.length_b   1.000
_cell.length_c   1.000
_cell.angle_alpha   90.00
_cell.angle_beta   90.00
_cell.angle_gamma   90.00
#
_symmetry.space_group_name_H-M   'P 1'
#
loop_
_entity.id
_entity.type
_entity.pdbx_description
1 polymer ?
#
loop_
_entity_poly.entity_id
_entity_poly.type
_entity_poly.pdbx_seq_one_letter_code
_entity_poly.pdbx_strand_id
1 'polypeptide(L)' 'MNEKFQQLFQTLIPFLLLGIAISLLVGLFIMFSYVLVWGILIGGTLWIFATIKRLLFPSKKVVKTSGRIIEHKDHD' A
#
# COMPACT_ATOMS: atom_id res chain seq x y z
N MET A 1 47.27 30.13 3.35
CA MET A 1 46.33 29.19 4.02
C MET A 1 47.16 28.06 4.61
N ASN A 2 46.88 27.65 5.84
CA ASN A 2 47.73 26.70 6.56
C ASN A 2 47.54 25.29 5.95
N GLU A 3 48.60 24.67 5.43
CA GLU A 3 48.54 23.44 4.61
C GLU A 3 47.82 22.27 5.32
N LYS A 4 47.91 22.23 6.65
CA LYS A 4 47.22 21.27 7.52
C LYS A 4 45.69 21.36 7.42
N PHE A 5 45.14 22.56 7.23
CA PHE A 5 43.69 22.73 7.04
C PHE A 5 43.23 22.21 5.67
N GLN A 6 44.07 22.32 4.63
CA GLN A 6 43.70 21.82 3.30
C GLN A 6 43.65 20.28 3.26
N GLN A 7 44.60 19.60 3.91
CA GLN A 7 44.57 18.14 4.03
C GLN A 7 43.37 17.62 4.83
N LEU A 8 42.99 18.30 5.92
CA LEU A 8 41.80 17.95 6.68
C LEU A 8 40.52 18.07 5.82
N PHE A 9 40.38 19.16 5.06
CA PHE A 9 39.24 19.34 4.16
C PHE A 9 39.19 18.30 3.04
N GLN A 10 40.33 17.96 2.43
CA GLN A 10 40.39 16.91 1.39
C GLN A 10 39.90 15.55 1.90
N THR A 11 40.11 15.26 3.18
CA THR A 11 39.70 13.99 3.79
C THR A 11 38.27 14.05 4.32
N LEU A 12 37.80 15.21 4.82
CA LEU A 12 36.45 15.36 5.37
C LEU A 12 35.37 15.39 4.30
N ILE A 13 35.62 16.06 3.17
CA ILE A 13 34.64 16.22 2.08
C ILE A 13 34.08 14.89 1.57
N PRO A 14 34.88 13.86 1.24
CA PRO A 14 34.36 12.59 0.77
C PRO A 14 33.53 11.85 1.84
N PHE A 15 33.92 11.94 3.11
CA PHE A 15 33.12 11.40 4.22
C PHE A 15 31.77 12.11 4.36
N LEU A 16 31.75 13.44 4.23
CA LEU A 16 30.53 14.22 4.31
C LEU A 16 29.57 13.88 3.16
N LEU A 17 30.09 13.78 1.93
CA LEU A 17 29.33 13.36 0.75
C LEU A 17 28.73 11.96 0.94
N LEU A 18 29.52 11.01 1.45
CA LEU A 18 29.06 9.65 1.71
C LEU A 18 27.97 9.63 2.79
N GLY A 19 28.16 10.41 3.86
CA GLY A 19 27.18 10.54 4.94
C GLY A 19 25.86 11.14 4.48
N ILE A 20 25.91 12.17 3.63
CA ILE A 20 24.71 12.80 3.04
C ILE A 20 23.98 11.79 2.14
N ALA A 21 24.71 11.07 1.29
CA ALA A 21 24.13 10.08 0.39
C ALA A 21 23.38 8.97 1.16
N ILE A 22 24.01 8.42 2.21
CA ILE A 22 23.40 7.39 3.05
C ILE A 22 22.19 7.95 3.81
N SER A 23 22.31 9.15 4.38
CA SER A 23 21.22 9.76 5.16
C SER A 23 19.99 10.03 4.29
N LEU A 24 20.18 10.51 3.06
CA LEU A 24 19.09 10.70 2.10
C LEU A 24 18.41 9.37 1.76
N LEU A 25 19.20 8.33 1.50
CA LEU A 25 18.68 7.02 1.13
C LEU A 25 17.87 6.40 2.28
N VAL A 26 18.40 6.43 3.50
CA VAL A 26 17.72 5.90 4.69
C VAL A 26 16.50 6.74 5.04
N GLY A 27 16.61 8.07 5.01
CA GLY A 27 15.50 8.98 5.29
C GLY A 27 14.34 8.75 4.33
N LEU A 28 14.62 8.66 3.02
CA LEU A 28 13.60 8.37 2.01
C LEU A 28 13.01 6.97 2.20
N PHE A 29 13.84 5.97 2.49
CA PHE A 29 13.38 4.61 2.76
C PHE A 29 12.43 4.56 3.96
N ILE A 30 12.71 5.27 5.05
CA ILE A 30 11.83 5.34 6.23
C ILE A 30 10.50 6.01 5.88
N MET A 31 10.52 7.14 5.17
CA MET A 31 9.29 7.83 4.75
C MET A 31 8.41 6.91 3.88
N PHE A 32 9.02 6.18 2.95
CA PHE A 32 8.30 5.25 2.09
C PHE A 32 7.79 4.03 2.87
N SER A 33 8.64 3.46 3.74
CA SER A 33 8.29 2.32 4.59
C SER A 33 7.13 2.65 5.52
N TYR A 34 7.02 3.89 6.01
CA TYR A 34 5.89 4.30 6.84
C TYR A 34 4.56 4.15 6.10
N VAL A 35 4.47 4.70 4.88
CA VAL A 35 3.28 4.60 4.04
C VAL A 35 3.00 3.14 3.67
N LEU A 36 4.04 2.37 3.36
CA LEU A 36 3.92 0.97 2.97
C LEU A 36 3.41 0.09 4.12
N VAL A 37 3.95 0.27 5.32
CA VAL A 37 3.52 -0.45 6.54
C VAL A 37 2.06 -0.13 6.84
N TRP A 38 1.66 1.15 6.80
CA TRP A 38 0.26 1.52 7.01
C TRP A 38 -0.66 1.01 5.90
N GLY A 39 -0.22 1.06 4.65
CA GLY A 39 -0.96 0.51 3.51
C GLY A 39 -1.23 -0.98 3.67
N ILE A 40 -0.22 -1.76 4.08
CA ILE A 40 -0.37 -3.19 4.37
C ILE A 40 -1.25 -3.42 5.59
N LEU A 41 -1.08 -2.66 6.68
CA LEU A 41 -1.91 -2.80 7.88
C LEU A 41 -3.39 -2.57 7.57
N ILE A 42 -3.70 -1.46 6.91
CA ILE A 42 -5.08 -1.08 6.60
C ILE A 42 -5.66 -2.00 5.54
N GLY A 43 -4.94 -2.24 4.44
CA GLY A 43 -5.37 -3.13 3.36
C GLY A 43 -5.55 -4.56 3.84
N GLY A 44 -4.60 -5.08 4.63
CA GLY A 44 -4.67 -6.39 5.25
C GLY A 44 -5.82 -6.50 6.23
N THR A 45 -6.05 -5.49 7.08
CA THR A 45 -7.19 -5.47 8.01
C THR A 45 -8.51 -5.53 7.26
N LEU A 46 -8.72 -4.66 6.27
CA LEU A 46 -9.94 -4.65 5.45
C LEU A 46 -10.14 -5.98 4.73
N TRP A 47 -9.06 -6.55 4.17
CA TRP A 47 -9.10 -7.83 3.49
C TRP A 47 -9.47 -8.98 4.44
N ILE A 48 -8.90 -9.02 5.64
CA ILE A 48 -9.23 -10.00 6.68
C ILE A 48 -10.71 -9.87 7.05
N PHE A 49 -11.19 -8.67 7.35
CA PHE A 49 -12.61 -8.44 7.68
C PHE A 49 -13.54 -8.86 6.54
N ALA A 50 -13.23 -8.51 5.30
CA ALA A 50 -14.02 -8.90 4.13
C ALA A 50 -14.03 -10.43 3.93
N THR A 51 -12.90 -11.09 4.15
CA THR A 51 -12.76 -12.55 4.02
C THR A 51 -13.54 -13.27 5.10
N ILE A 52 -13.41 -12.85 6.36
CA ILE A 52 -14.17 -13.39 7.49
C ILE A 52 -15.66 -13.18 7.26
N LYS A 53 -16.08 -11.98 6.84
CA LYS A 53 -17.49 -11.69 6.54
C LYS A 53 -18.02 -12.60 5.43
N ARG A 54 -17.25 -12.84 4.37
CA ARG A 54 -17.65 -13.72 3.27
C ARG A 54 -17.73 -15.19 3.71
N LEU A 55 -16.85 -15.61 4.62
CA LEU A 55 -16.83 -16.97 5.16
C LEU A 55 -18.02 -17.23 6.09
N LEU A 56 -18.30 -16.29 7.00
CA LEU A 56 -19.39 -16.41 7.99
C LEU A 56 -20.77 -16.10 7.41
N PHE A 57 -20.85 -15.17 6.46
CA PHE A 57 -22.08 -14.77 5.77
C PHE A 57 -21.94 -14.98 4.26
N PRO A 58 -21.97 -16.24 3.78
CA PRO A 58 -21.96 -16.50 2.36
C PRO A 58 -23.17 -15.80 1.72
N SER A 59 -22.90 -14.90 0.79
CA SER A 59 -23.95 -14.16 0.08
C SER A 59 -24.91 -15.16 -0.54
N LYS A 60 -26.20 -15.06 -0.18
CA LYS A 60 -27.25 -15.88 -0.79
C LYS A 60 -27.19 -15.62 -2.29
N LYS A 61 -26.96 -16.67 -3.10
CA LYS A 61 -27.09 -16.56 -4.55
C LYS A 61 -28.47 -15.97 -4.81
N VAL A 62 -28.51 -14.78 -5.41
CA VAL A 62 -29.76 -14.24 -5.95
C VAL A 62 -30.15 -15.21 -7.05
N VAL A 63 -30.99 -16.19 -6.70
CA VAL A 63 -31.66 -17.02 -7.69
C VAL A 63 -32.48 -16.02 -8.48
N LYS A 64 -32.01 -15.73 -9.70
CA LYS A 64 -32.79 -14.97 -10.67
C LYS A 64 -33.99 -15.86 -10.97
N THR A 65 -35.07 -15.72 -10.19
CA THR A 65 -36.34 -16.36 -10.49
C THR A 65 -36.67 -15.89 -11.88
N SER A 66 -36.56 -16.80 -12.86
CA SER A 66 -37.09 -16.59 -14.19
C SER A 66 -38.60 -16.49 -13.99
N GLY A 67 -39.08 -15.28 -13.75
CA GLY A 67 -40.50 -15.00 -13.66
C GLY A 67 -41.13 -15.53 -14.93
N ARG A 68 -41.95 -16.58 -14.81
CA ARG A 68 -42.78 -17.03 -15.91
C ARG A 68 -43.75 -15.87 -16.18
N ILE A 69 -43.58 -15.20 -17.32
CA ILE A 69 -44.55 -14.22 -17.79
C ILE A 69 -45.80 -15.03 -18.12
N ILE A 70 -46.84 -14.87 -17.30
CA ILE A 70 -48.16 -15.46 -17.55
C ILE A 70 -48.89 -14.45 -18.43
N GLU A 71 -48.78 -14.63 -19.74
CA GLU A 71 -49.61 -13.91 -20.71
C GLU A 71 -51.02 -14.51 -20.65
N HIS A 72 -52.00 -13.70 -20.22
CA HIS A 72 -53.41 -14.06 -20.39
C HIS A 72 -53.72 -13.92 -21.88
N LYS A 73 -53.98 -15.05 -22.56
CA LYS A 73 -54.66 -15.00 -23.85
C LYS A 73 -56.13 -14.84 -23.53
N ASP A 74 -56.63 -13.63 -23.77
CA ASP A 74 -58.06 -13.38 -23.83
C ASP A 74 -58.62 -14.26 -24.96
N HIS A 75 -59.35 -15.30 -24.57
CA HIS A 75 -60.14 -16.12 -25.48
C HIS A 75 -61.51 -15.44 -25.62
N ASP A 76 -61.75 -14.95 -26.83
CA ASP A 76 -63.04 -14.78 -27.54
C ASP A 76 -64.24 -14.19 -26.77
#